data_AF-A0A0F4GI13-F1
#
_entry.id   AF-A0A0F4GI13-F1
#
_cell.length_a   1.000
_cell.length_b   1.000
_cell.length_c   1.000
_cell.angle_alpha   90.00
_cell.angle_beta   90.00
_cell.angle_gamma   90.00
#
_symmetry.space_group_name_H-M   'P 1'
#
loop_
_entity.id
_entity.type
_entity.pdbx_description
1 polymer ?
#
loop_
_entity_poly.entity_id
_entity_poly.type
_entity_poly.pdbx_seq_one_letter_code
_entity_poly.pdbx_strand_id
1 'polypeptide(L)'
;MCPSDDVAMPAPAPLAFEPARVMSGAHQVGCLDNCPICAPQWRGPHAITLDDNQSQTTLARVLHESSAVHARNSNVLDKHGDLVLKLWNSTTVTQRKALVKSAHPAIHDGRGFPVATYLTEEMKSDPVNHAQKHRPAFLAPFITLGNVCDGKENLIALIQHHTGCSPADWASFHYEQHHLPFMTGYLSAAYNTHCVVMYGENYGSLVEWNAEDAHALKIVSFSRFHLAAESELEVLRFTERIVGTILLLGPSPRSEGGRQNWDALITKGALPQDGFFNPAFSTPPAFDITNVLELLRPRHEAIQDEHRLVQSESDALRQVLAKAQSMPYAAFSTKQDKAAYLVHLAMLPTERNDTWDYLMMEVELAAKELQRHSAEGSSLSREYDAALAMLEHVLDQQFTIERVQLRIALGVCSDFAKTLKAMQRQSSDSAERIGLYSVDELLFHVIALAHHTQPTAEPMSWHLREINTLPEGQLKRLNQLTFDLMSDLMALDEALTMVRSHRPRCSSLAQVLGLQTAAPPARGAQQIVSGLREGTQGFSMTNYAREFNERRSRLHPISIYNVVDPKEKLSMLQAPVTNT
;
A
#
# COMPACT_ATOMS: atom_id res chain seq x y z
N MET A 1 14.30 21.86 7.45
CA MET A 1 15.48 21.24 6.83
C MET A 1 16.11 20.31 7.84
N CYS A 2 15.90 19.00 7.65
CA CYS A 2 16.36 17.88 8.46
C CYS A 2 16.79 16.78 7.48
N PRO A 3 17.71 15.89 7.87
CA PRO A 3 18.49 15.09 6.93
C PRO A 3 17.59 14.19 6.11
N SER A 4 17.71 14.28 4.79
CA SER A 4 17.45 13.13 3.93
C SER A 4 18.51 12.12 4.28
N ASP A 5 18.09 10.93 4.70
CA ASP A 5 18.72 9.68 4.32
C ASP A 5 17.71 8.59 4.67
N ASP A 6 17.23 7.88 3.65
CA ASP A 6 16.44 6.66 3.74
C ASP A 6 17.30 5.58 4.43
N VAL A 7 17.41 5.63 5.76
CA VAL A 7 18.09 4.58 6.52
C VAL A 7 17.06 3.50 6.80
N ALA A 8 17.11 2.47 5.94
CA ALA A 8 16.38 1.22 6.12
C ALA A 8 16.62 0.62 7.52
N MET A 9 15.60 -0.10 8.00
CA MET A 9 15.68 -0.97 9.18
C MET A 9 16.96 -1.82 9.16
N PRO A 10 17.53 -2.23 10.31
CA PRO A 10 18.71 -3.10 10.33
C PRO A 10 18.41 -4.39 9.56
N ALA A 11 18.86 -4.43 8.31
CA ALA A 11 18.74 -5.58 7.44
C ALA A 11 19.84 -6.57 7.84
N PRO A 12 19.59 -7.89 7.81
CA PRO A 12 20.67 -8.87 7.77
C PRO A 12 21.71 -8.46 6.72
N ALA A 13 22.99 -8.68 7.01
CA ALA A 13 24.10 -8.30 6.12
C ALA A 13 23.79 -8.70 4.67
N PRO A 14 24.03 -7.81 3.68
CA PRO A 14 23.55 -8.00 2.32
C PRO A 14 24.16 -9.27 1.72
N LEU A 15 23.34 -10.31 1.59
CA LEU A 15 23.60 -11.38 0.64
C LEU A 15 23.51 -10.76 -0.76
N ALA A 16 24.50 -11.07 -1.60
CA ALA A 16 24.85 -10.36 -2.83
C ALA A 16 23.67 -9.68 -3.56
N PHE A 17 23.76 -8.35 -3.72
CA PHE A 17 22.87 -7.55 -4.57
C PHE A 17 22.92 -7.97 -6.05
N GLU A 18 23.91 -8.77 -6.45
CA GLU A 18 23.95 -9.35 -7.79
C GLU A 18 23.17 -10.67 -7.79
N PRO A 19 22.17 -10.84 -8.68
CA PRO A 19 21.48 -12.12 -8.83
C PRO A 19 22.50 -13.23 -9.09
N ALA A 20 22.38 -14.34 -8.36
CA ALA A 20 23.26 -15.48 -8.54
C ALA A 20 23.26 -15.93 -10.01
N ARG A 21 24.44 -16.20 -10.57
CA ARG A 21 24.55 -16.77 -11.93
C ARG A 21 24.02 -18.20 -11.89
N VAL A 22 22.81 -18.39 -12.42
CA VAL A 22 22.13 -19.69 -12.49
C VAL A 22 22.38 -20.34 -13.84
N MET A 23 22.34 -21.67 -13.88
CA MET A 23 22.06 -22.41 -15.10
C MET A 23 20.55 -22.37 -15.37
N SER A 24 20.07 -21.28 -15.99
CA SER A 24 18.71 -21.14 -16.48
C SER A 24 18.71 -20.97 -17.99
N GLY A 25 17.67 -21.46 -18.65
CA GLY A 25 17.43 -21.22 -20.08
C GLY A 25 16.99 -19.78 -20.40
N ALA A 26 16.54 -19.02 -19.39
CA ALA A 26 16.08 -17.64 -19.60
C ALA A 26 17.24 -16.64 -19.69
N HIS A 27 17.03 -15.61 -20.50
CA HIS A 27 17.91 -14.45 -20.57
C HIS A 27 17.95 -13.68 -19.24
N GLN A 28 19.09 -13.05 -18.95
CA GLN A 28 19.20 -12.16 -17.79
C GLN A 28 18.27 -10.95 -17.95
N VAL A 29 17.63 -10.55 -16.85
CA VAL A 29 16.71 -9.40 -16.79
C VAL A 29 17.42 -8.12 -17.27
N GLY A 30 16.80 -7.40 -18.21
CA GLY A 30 17.44 -6.25 -18.87
C GLY A 30 17.47 -4.95 -18.05
N CYS A 31 16.67 -4.83 -17.00
CA CYS A 31 16.41 -3.58 -16.25
C CYS A 31 16.81 -3.63 -14.76
N LEU A 32 17.75 -4.51 -14.37
CA LEU A 32 18.04 -4.83 -12.97
C LEU A 32 18.52 -3.66 -12.10
N ASP A 33 19.12 -2.63 -12.69
CA ASP A 33 19.90 -1.66 -11.93
C ASP A 33 19.17 -0.39 -11.51
N ASN A 34 18.50 0.27 -12.44
CA ASN A 34 17.93 1.61 -12.23
C ASN A 34 16.42 1.70 -12.49
N CYS A 35 15.77 0.58 -12.83
CA CYS A 35 14.34 0.59 -13.07
C CYS A 35 13.58 0.52 -11.73
N PRO A 36 12.75 1.52 -11.39
CA PRO A 36 11.99 1.52 -10.13
C PRO A 36 10.93 0.40 -10.06
N ILE A 37 10.57 -0.20 -11.21
CA ILE A 37 9.60 -1.31 -11.28
C ILE A 37 10.32 -2.66 -11.19
N CYS A 38 11.38 -2.85 -11.98
CA CYS A 38 12.06 -4.14 -12.03
C CYS A 38 13.00 -4.37 -10.85
N ALA A 39 13.81 -3.37 -10.48
CA ALA A 39 14.89 -3.55 -9.53
C ALA A 39 14.38 -4.10 -8.17
N PRO A 40 13.27 -3.59 -7.60
CA PRO A 40 12.73 -4.12 -6.35
C PRO A 40 12.22 -5.57 -6.42
N GLN A 41 11.95 -6.10 -7.62
CA GLN A 41 11.51 -7.49 -7.77
C GLN A 41 12.67 -8.49 -7.65
N TRP A 42 13.90 -8.03 -7.83
CA TRP A 42 15.10 -8.86 -7.94
C TRP A 42 16.14 -8.57 -6.87
N ARG A 43 16.19 -7.31 -6.40
CA ARG A 43 17.08 -6.84 -5.34
C ARG A 43 16.48 -7.12 -3.97
N GLY A 44 16.57 -8.38 -3.57
CA GLY A 44 16.30 -8.86 -2.22
C GLY A 44 17.23 -10.05 -1.93
N PRO A 45 17.45 -10.43 -0.66
CA PRO A 45 18.31 -11.56 -0.36
C PRO A 45 17.59 -12.86 -0.66
N HIS A 46 18.24 -13.68 -1.48
CA HIS A 46 17.77 -15.00 -1.88
C HIS A 46 18.44 -16.06 -1.02
N ALA A 47 17.68 -16.94 -0.37
CA ALA A 47 18.29 -18.04 0.40
C ALA A 47 18.90 -19.09 -0.51
N ILE A 48 18.22 -19.37 -1.62
CA ILE A 48 18.58 -20.44 -2.54
C ILE A 48 18.33 -20.00 -3.98
N THR A 49 19.07 -20.61 -4.89
CA THR A 49 18.90 -20.47 -6.33
C THR A 49 18.38 -21.80 -6.87
N LEU A 50 17.32 -21.74 -7.68
CA LEU A 50 16.66 -22.90 -8.28
C LEU A 50 16.88 -22.92 -9.78
N ASP A 51 17.12 -24.11 -10.34
CA ASP A 51 17.02 -24.32 -11.79
C ASP A 51 15.55 -24.28 -12.27
N ASP A 52 15.34 -24.26 -13.58
CA ASP A 52 14.01 -24.06 -14.16
C ASP A 52 13.03 -25.21 -13.80
N ASN A 53 13.51 -26.44 -13.72
CA ASN A 53 12.69 -27.60 -13.33
C ASN A 53 12.32 -27.54 -11.85
N GLN A 54 13.27 -27.16 -10.99
CA GLN A 54 13.04 -26.95 -9.57
C GLN A 54 12.05 -25.81 -9.32
N SER A 55 12.17 -24.71 -10.06
CA SER A 55 11.24 -23.58 -10.01
C SER A 55 9.84 -23.98 -10.44
N GLN A 56 9.69 -24.67 -11.57
CA GLN A 56 8.40 -25.13 -12.05
C GLN A 56 7.74 -26.12 -11.08
N THR A 57 8.54 -27.05 -10.53
CA THR A 57 8.06 -28.00 -9.50
C THR A 57 7.63 -27.29 -8.23
N THR A 58 8.37 -26.27 -7.80
CA THR A 58 8.08 -25.49 -6.59
C THR A 58 6.77 -24.72 -6.74
N LEU A 59 6.57 -24.04 -7.88
CA LEU A 59 5.33 -23.32 -8.18
C LEU A 59 4.14 -24.28 -8.31
N ALA A 60 4.30 -25.37 -9.07
CA ALA A 60 3.24 -26.35 -9.23
C ALA A 60 2.79 -26.92 -7.88
N ARG A 61 3.75 -27.20 -6.98
CA ARG A 61 3.45 -27.69 -5.63
C ARG A 61 2.64 -26.69 -4.81
N VAL A 62 3.08 -25.43 -4.70
CA VAL A 62 2.39 -24.43 -3.87
C VAL A 62 0.99 -24.11 -4.42
N LEU A 63 0.84 -24.01 -5.74
CA LEU A 63 -0.44 -23.74 -6.40
C LEU A 63 -1.41 -24.91 -6.28
N HIS A 64 -0.92 -26.14 -6.50
CA HIS A 64 -1.71 -27.36 -6.32
C HIS A 64 -2.16 -27.51 -4.87
N GLU A 65 -1.27 -27.28 -3.91
CA GLU A 65 -1.61 -27.37 -2.50
C GLU A 65 -2.63 -26.29 -2.09
N SER A 66 -2.46 -25.05 -2.54
CA SER A 66 -3.42 -23.96 -2.31
C SER A 66 -4.81 -24.35 -2.82
N SER A 67 -4.88 -24.86 -4.05
CA SER A 67 -6.13 -25.33 -4.66
C SER A 67 -6.76 -26.48 -3.86
N ALA A 68 -5.94 -27.43 -3.38
CA ALA A 68 -6.41 -28.55 -2.58
C ALA A 68 -6.94 -28.11 -1.20
N VAL A 69 -6.25 -27.21 -0.50
CA VAL A 69 -6.70 -26.66 0.79
C VAL A 69 -7.97 -25.84 0.61
N HIS A 70 -8.01 -24.98 -0.42
CA HIS A 70 -9.18 -24.18 -0.78
C HIS A 70 -10.42 -25.06 -1.00
N ALA A 71 -10.30 -26.14 -1.79
CA ALA A 71 -11.38 -27.09 -2.04
C ALA A 71 -11.85 -27.80 -0.76
N ARG A 72 -10.92 -28.18 0.13
CA ARG A 72 -11.27 -28.80 1.42
C ARG A 72 -12.00 -27.83 2.33
N ASN A 73 -11.53 -26.59 2.46
CA ASN A 73 -12.19 -25.55 3.25
C ASN A 73 -13.61 -25.28 2.73
N SER A 74 -13.77 -25.13 1.42
CA SER A 74 -15.08 -24.95 0.78
C SER A 74 -16.03 -26.10 1.11
N ASN A 75 -15.57 -27.36 0.95
CA ASN A 75 -16.37 -28.54 1.27
C ASN A 75 -16.79 -28.61 2.75
N VAL A 76 -15.89 -28.24 3.66
CA VAL A 76 -16.18 -28.20 5.09
C VAL A 76 -17.23 -27.13 5.41
N LEU A 77 -17.15 -25.95 4.78
CA LEU A 77 -18.14 -24.89 4.95
C LEU A 77 -19.50 -25.25 4.35
N ASP A 78 -19.53 -25.93 3.20
CA ASP A 78 -20.79 -26.37 2.60
C ASP A 78 -21.54 -27.38 3.51
N LYS A 79 -20.80 -28.24 4.21
CA LYS A 79 -21.36 -29.25 5.11
C LYS A 79 -21.65 -28.74 6.53
N HIS A 80 -20.81 -27.83 7.03
CA HIS A 80 -20.78 -27.47 8.44
C HIS A 80 -20.75 -25.96 8.71
N GLY A 81 -20.93 -25.10 7.71
CA GLY A 81 -20.85 -23.64 7.83
C GLY A 81 -21.73 -23.09 8.95
N ASP A 82 -22.99 -23.52 9.04
CA ASP A 82 -23.91 -23.06 10.08
C ASP A 82 -23.50 -23.54 11.48
N LEU A 83 -22.90 -24.73 11.58
CA LEU A 83 -22.35 -25.24 12.83
C LEU A 83 -21.11 -24.45 13.26
N VAL A 84 -20.20 -24.15 12.33
CA VAL A 84 -19.02 -23.28 12.57
C VAL A 84 -19.49 -21.92 13.07
N LEU A 85 -20.44 -21.30 12.37
CA LEU A 85 -20.99 -19.99 12.73
C LEU A 85 -21.62 -20.01 14.13
N LYS A 86 -22.44 -21.03 14.42
CA LYS A 86 -23.07 -21.20 15.73
C LYS A 86 -22.04 -21.34 16.85
N LEU A 87 -21.06 -22.23 16.68
CA LEU A 87 -20.04 -22.49 17.69
C LEU A 87 -19.17 -21.26 17.92
N TRP A 88 -18.69 -20.62 16.84
CA TRP A 88 -17.90 -19.40 16.94
C TRP A 88 -18.66 -18.27 17.64
N ASN A 89 -19.91 -18.02 17.25
CA ASN A 89 -20.74 -16.97 17.86
C ASN A 89 -21.08 -17.26 19.33
N SER A 90 -21.03 -18.51 19.76
CA SER A 90 -21.25 -18.91 21.17
C SER A 90 -20.01 -18.75 22.05
N THR A 91 -18.83 -18.52 21.47
CA THR A 91 -17.58 -18.37 22.21
C THR A 91 -17.26 -16.92 22.58
N THR A 92 -16.84 -16.69 23.82
CA THR A 92 -16.39 -15.37 24.28
C THR A 92 -15.05 -15.00 23.62
N VAL A 93 -14.68 -13.71 23.61
CA VAL A 93 -13.38 -13.26 23.07
C VAL A 93 -12.21 -14.05 23.69
N THR A 94 -12.21 -14.27 25.00
CA THR A 94 -11.16 -15.03 25.70
C THR A 94 -11.10 -16.49 25.23
N GLN A 95 -12.26 -17.13 25.04
CA GLN A 95 -12.33 -18.50 24.51
C GLN A 95 -11.86 -18.57 23.06
N ARG A 96 -12.25 -17.59 22.24
CA ARG A 96 -11.79 -17.45 20.85
C ARG A 96 -10.27 -17.33 20.79
N LYS A 97 -9.68 -16.45 21.61
CA LYS A 97 -8.23 -16.29 21.70
C LYS A 97 -7.52 -17.59 22.10
N ALA A 98 -8.04 -18.31 23.09
CA ALA A 98 -7.49 -19.60 23.50
C ALA A 98 -7.58 -20.67 22.39
N LEU A 99 -8.70 -20.70 21.65
CA LEU A 99 -8.91 -21.60 20.52
C LEU A 99 -7.97 -21.30 19.36
N VAL A 100 -7.83 -20.02 18.99
CA VAL A 100 -6.92 -19.62 17.91
C VAL A 100 -5.48 -19.94 18.30
N LYS A 101 -5.07 -19.71 19.55
CA LYS A 101 -3.73 -20.08 20.05
C LYS A 101 -3.48 -21.58 20.06
N SER A 102 -4.49 -22.41 20.34
CA SER A 102 -4.30 -23.87 20.29
C SER A 102 -4.12 -24.37 18.87
N ALA A 103 -4.79 -23.76 17.90
CA ALA A 103 -4.68 -24.08 16.48
C ALA A 103 -3.45 -23.45 15.79
N HIS A 104 -2.99 -22.30 16.28
CA HIS A 104 -1.85 -21.56 15.75
C HIS A 104 -1.00 -20.96 16.89
N PRO A 105 -0.13 -21.76 17.53
CA PRO A 105 0.61 -21.33 18.73
C PRO A 105 1.54 -20.13 18.53
N ALA A 106 2.03 -19.91 17.31
CA ALA A 106 2.95 -18.82 16.97
C ALA A 106 2.23 -17.53 16.50
N ILE A 107 0.91 -17.43 16.67
CA ILE A 107 0.16 -16.23 16.24
C ILE A 107 0.58 -15.00 17.05
N HIS A 108 0.64 -13.84 16.41
CA HIS A 108 0.93 -12.59 17.11
C HIS A 108 -0.25 -12.18 18.00
N ASP A 109 0.04 -11.85 19.27
CA ASP A 109 -0.99 -11.56 20.30
C ASP A 109 -1.68 -10.20 20.14
N GLY A 110 -1.02 -9.23 19.49
CA GLY A 110 -1.54 -7.88 19.28
C GLY A 110 -2.70 -7.81 18.28
N ARG A 111 -3.28 -6.61 18.14
CA ARG A 111 -4.17 -6.24 17.03
C ARG A 111 -3.36 -5.87 15.79
N GLY A 112 -2.11 -5.50 16.00
CA GLY A 112 -1.33 -4.81 15.00
C GLY A 112 -0.54 -5.66 14.03
N PHE A 113 -0.08 -5.02 12.96
CA PHE A 113 1.06 -5.51 12.21
C PHE A 113 2.19 -5.81 13.21
N PRO A 114 2.94 -6.91 13.06
CA PRO A 114 4.09 -7.21 13.90
C PRO A 114 5.25 -6.18 13.78
N VAL A 115 4.99 -4.87 13.71
CA VAL A 115 5.98 -3.77 13.89
C VAL A 115 6.84 -4.09 15.10
N ALA A 116 6.21 -4.42 16.23
CA ALA A 116 6.91 -4.82 17.46
C ALA A 116 7.87 -6.01 17.23
N THR A 117 7.55 -6.93 16.31
CA THR A 117 8.42 -8.06 15.94
C THR A 117 9.65 -7.61 15.13
N TYR A 118 9.60 -6.50 14.39
CA TYR A 118 10.78 -5.91 13.76
C TYR A 118 11.65 -5.13 14.74
N LEU A 119 11.02 -4.55 15.76
CA LEU A 119 11.65 -3.62 16.68
C LEU A 119 12.18 -4.31 17.96
N THR A 120 12.37 -5.64 17.94
CA THR A 120 12.92 -6.39 19.08
C THR A 120 14.44 -6.36 19.10
N GLU A 121 15.03 -6.47 20.30
CA GLU A 121 16.47 -6.73 20.45
C GLU A 121 16.88 -8.09 19.86
N GLU A 122 15.99 -9.09 19.91
CA GLU A 122 16.20 -10.41 19.26
C GLU A 122 16.47 -10.23 17.76
N MET A 123 15.67 -9.39 17.09
CA MET A 123 15.80 -9.07 15.68
C MET A 123 17.15 -8.42 15.32
N LYS A 124 17.67 -7.56 16.19
CA LYS A 124 19.00 -6.96 16.00
C LYS A 124 20.12 -7.98 16.17
N SER A 125 19.97 -8.88 17.15
CA SER A 125 21.01 -9.84 17.53
C SER A 125 21.12 -11.05 16.60
N ASP A 126 19.98 -11.54 16.07
CA ASP A 126 19.91 -12.72 15.21
C ASP A 126 18.77 -12.58 14.17
N PRO A 127 18.95 -11.68 13.19
CA PRO A 127 17.90 -11.34 12.24
C PRO A 127 17.45 -12.53 11.38
N VAL A 128 18.33 -13.49 11.10
CA VAL A 128 18.04 -14.65 10.24
C VAL A 128 17.13 -15.63 10.97
N ASN A 129 17.48 -16.04 12.19
CA ASN A 129 16.65 -16.98 12.94
C ASN A 129 15.34 -16.32 13.37
N HIS A 130 15.37 -15.03 13.73
CA HIS A 130 14.16 -14.28 14.05
C HIS A 130 13.23 -14.18 12.85
N ALA A 131 13.77 -13.85 11.67
CA ALA A 131 13.00 -13.82 10.41
C ALA A 131 12.34 -15.17 10.13
N GLN A 132 13.08 -16.27 10.27
CA GLN A 132 12.56 -17.62 10.03
C GLN A 132 11.49 -18.03 11.03
N LYS A 133 11.69 -17.73 12.32
CA LYS A 133 10.73 -18.00 13.40
C LYS A 133 9.41 -17.26 13.20
N HIS A 134 9.47 -16.04 12.68
CA HIS A 134 8.32 -15.18 12.45
C HIS A 134 7.83 -15.15 10.99
N ARG A 135 8.33 -16.04 10.12
CA ARG A 135 7.96 -16.12 8.71
C ARG A 135 6.44 -16.11 8.47
N PRO A 136 5.60 -16.88 9.19
CA PRO A 136 4.15 -16.83 8.98
C PRO A 136 3.55 -15.44 9.21
N ALA A 137 4.09 -14.69 10.18
CA ALA A 137 3.65 -13.33 10.47
C ALA A 137 4.09 -12.32 9.40
N PHE A 138 5.18 -12.59 8.67
CA PHE A 138 5.58 -11.79 7.51
C PHE A 138 4.83 -12.18 6.23
N LEU A 139 4.46 -13.45 6.08
CA LEU A 139 3.65 -13.93 4.96
C LEU A 139 2.20 -13.42 5.05
N ALA A 140 1.59 -13.49 6.23
CA ALA A 140 0.20 -13.08 6.46
C ALA A 140 0.09 -12.06 7.62
N PRO A 141 0.58 -10.83 7.41
CA PRO A 141 0.76 -9.82 8.45
C PRO A 141 -0.52 -9.22 9.06
N PHE A 142 -1.66 -9.58 8.49
CA PHE A 142 -2.99 -9.24 8.97
C PHE A 142 -3.60 -10.33 9.87
N ILE A 143 -3.05 -11.55 9.88
CA ILE A 143 -3.49 -12.64 10.76
C ILE A 143 -2.87 -12.46 12.14
N THR A 144 -3.63 -11.78 12.99
CA THR A 144 -3.25 -11.51 14.38
C THR A 144 -4.39 -11.93 15.29
N LEU A 145 -4.05 -12.21 16.56
CA LEU A 145 -5.03 -12.65 17.53
C LEU A 145 -6.11 -11.57 17.74
N GLY A 146 -5.71 -10.30 17.78
CA GLY A 146 -6.65 -9.18 17.88
C GLY A 146 -7.55 -9.05 16.66
N ASN A 147 -6.99 -9.07 15.45
CA ASN A 147 -7.78 -8.93 14.23
C ASN A 147 -8.76 -10.08 14.03
N VAL A 148 -8.37 -11.30 14.36
CA VAL A 148 -9.24 -12.48 14.17
C VAL A 148 -10.29 -12.62 15.29
N CYS A 149 -9.95 -12.29 16.55
CA CYS A 149 -10.79 -12.64 17.70
C CYS A 149 -11.60 -11.49 18.31
N ASP A 150 -11.28 -10.23 18.07
CA ASP A 150 -11.96 -9.14 18.77
C ASP A 150 -13.38 -8.94 18.18
N GLY A 151 -13.50 -8.85 16.85
CA GLY A 151 -14.77 -8.96 16.12
C GLY A 151 -15.15 -10.43 15.86
N LYS A 152 -16.42 -10.81 16.00
CA LYS A 152 -16.87 -12.20 15.70
C LYS A 152 -16.99 -12.43 14.20
N GLU A 153 -17.33 -11.38 13.50
CA GLU A 153 -17.45 -11.30 12.05
C GLU A 153 -16.10 -11.38 11.34
N ASN A 154 -14.99 -10.98 11.97
CA ASN A 154 -13.67 -10.95 11.32
C ASN A 154 -13.20 -12.33 10.85
N LEU A 155 -13.19 -13.35 11.73
CA LEU A 155 -12.82 -14.70 11.28
C LEU A 155 -13.73 -15.21 10.16
N ILE A 156 -15.03 -14.92 10.25
CA ILE A 156 -16.03 -15.34 9.26
C ILE A 156 -15.75 -14.66 7.91
N ALA A 157 -15.40 -13.36 7.93
CA ALA A 157 -15.05 -12.61 6.74
C ALA A 157 -13.76 -13.12 6.09
N LEU A 158 -12.70 -13.33 6.88
CA LEU A 158 -11.45 -13.91 6.40
C LEU A 158 -11.70 -15.26 5.70
N ILE A 159 -12.48 -16.14 6.33
CA ILE A 159 -12.85 -17.43 5.74
C ILE A 159 -13.66 -17.22 4.45
N GLN A 160 -14.70 -16.40 4.49
CA GLN A 160 -15.60 -16.18 3.35
C GLN A 160 -14.85 -15.67 2.13
N HIS A 161 -13.97 -14.68 2.28
CA HIS A 161 -13.35 -14.02 1.14
C HIS A 161 -12.18 -14.84 0.56
N HIS A 162 -11.40 -15.54 1.39
CA HIS A 162 -10.32 -16.41 0.90
C HIS A 162 -10.80 -17.78 0.40
N THR A 163 -12.03 -18.20 0.72
CA THR A 163 -12.64 -19.42 0.16
C THR A 163 -13.67 -19.16 -0.94
N GLY A 164 -14.12 -17.90 -1.07
CA GLY A 164 -15.07 -17.47 -2.09
C GLY A 164 -14.43 -16.89 -3.35
N CYS A 165 -13.15 -16.53 -3.29
CA CYS A 165 -12.38 -15.97 -4.40
C CYS A 165 -11.24 -16.92 -4.79
N SER A 166 -10.75 -16.82 -6.02
CA SER A 166 -9.63 -17.63 -6.46
C SER A 166 -8.32 -17.13 -5.83
N PRO A 167 -7.33 -18.01 -5.62
CA PRO A 167 -5.99 -17.59 -5.20
C PRO A 167 -5.35 -16.52 -6.12
N ALA A 168 -5.71 -16.52 -7.41
CA ALA A 168 -5.22 -15.54 -8.38
C ALA A 168 -5.76 -14.11 -8.08
N ASP A 169 -6.98 -13.99 -7.57
CA ASP A 169 -7.58 -12.70 -7.22
C ASP A 169 -6.81 -12.02 -6.07
N TRP A 170 -6.21 -12.83 -5.19
CA TRP A 170 -5.43 -12.37 -4.03
C TRP A 170 -3.95 -12.11 -4.34
N ALA A 171 -3.45 -12.54 -5.49
CA ALA A 171 -2.01 -12.52 -5.80
C ALA A 171 -1.42 -11.10 -5.73
N SER A 172 -2.16 -10.11 -6.24
CA SER A 172 -1.75 -8.71 -6.26
C SER A 172 -1.71 -8.11 -4.85
N PHE A 173 -2.71 -8.42 -4.03
CA PHE A 173 -2.74 -8.01 -2.64
C PHE A 173 -1.52 -8.55 -1.90
N HIS A 174 -1.28 -9.86 -1.96
CA HIS A 174 -0.14 -10.49 -1.29
C HIS A 174 1.19 -9.93 -1.79
N TYR A 175 1.33 -9.74 -3.11
CA TYR A 175 2.52 -9.12 -3.68
C TYR A 175 2.84 -7.76 -3.02
N GLU A 176 1.87 -6.87 -2.87
CA GLU A 176 2.10 -5.56 -2.24
C GLU A 176 2.46 -5.68 -0.75
N GLN A 177 1.85 -6.63 -0.02
CA GLN A 177 2.11 -6.83 1.41
C GLN A 177 3.55 -7.24 1.73
N HIS A 178 4.27 -7.87 0.79
CA HIS A 178 5.62 -8.40 1.06
C HIS A 178 6.74 -7.51 0.58
N HIS A 179 6.44 -6.30 0.10
CA HIS A 179 7.46 -5.46 -0.52
C HIS A 179 8.66 -5.22 0.40
N LEU A 180 8.44 -4.57 1.53
CA LEU A 180 9.52 -4.25 2.45
C LEU A 180 10.16 -5.51 3.06
N PRO A 181 9.40 -6.50 3.58
CA PRO A 181 10.00 -7.70 4.15
C PRO A 181 10.89 -8.48 3.16
N PHE A 182 10.55 -8.47 1.87
CA PHE A 182 11.41 -9.05 0.84
C PHE A 182 12.68 -8.24 0.63
N MET A 183 12.57 -6.92 0.42
CA MET A 183 13.75 -6.07 0.16
C MET A 183 14.73 -6.05 1.34
N THR A 184 14.23 -6.07 2.57
CA THR A 184 15.07 -6.10 3.78
C THR A 184 15.53 -7.51 4.15
N GLY A 185 15.00 -8.55 3.50
CA GLY A 185 15.39 -9.94 3.73
C GLY A 185 14.74 -10.67 4.87
N TYR A 186 13.70 -10.09 5.46
CA TYR A 186 12.89 -10.73 6.48
C TYR A 186 12.01 -11.83 5.90
N LEU A 187 11.63 -11.71 4.64
CA LEU A 187 11.09 -12.81 3.84
C LEU A 187 12.15 -13.31 2.88
N SER A 188 12.84 -14.37 3.29
CA SER A 188 13.73 -15.09 2.38
C SER A 188 12.93 -15.73 1.24
N ALA A 189 13.42 -15.58 0.02
CA ALA A 189 12.84 -16.17 -1.18
C ALA A 189 13.85 -17.06 -1.91
N ALA A 190 13.30 -17.94 -2.75
CA ALA A 190 14.08 -18.66 -3.75
C ALA A 190 14.22 -17.79 -5.01
N TYR A 191 15.36 -17.92 -5.70
CA TYR A 191 15.67 -17.18 -6.92
C TYR A 191 15.63 -18.08 -8.16
N ASN A 192 15.05 -17.56 -9.24
CA ASN A 192 15.20 -18.05 -10.61
C ASN A 192 15.02 -16.88 -11.57
N THR A 193 15.74 -16.87 -12.68
CA THR A 193 15.75 -15.76 -13.67
C THR A 193 14.44 -15.58 -14.43
N HIS A 194 13.58 -16.59 -14.48
CA HIS A 194 12.26 -16.47 -15.08
C HIS A 194 11.31 -15.58 -14.27
N CYS A 195 10.33 -15.06 -14.98
CA CYS A 195 9.19 -14.39 -14.40
C CYS A 195 7.99 -15.34 -14.31
N VAL A 196 6.95 -14.92 -13.60
CA VAL A 196 5.70 -15.66 -13.45
C VAL A 196 4.53 -14.76 -13.78
N VAL A 197 3.56 -15.30 -14.53
CA VAL A 197 2.34 -14.58 -14.93
C VAL A 197 1.40 -14.41 -13.72
N MET A 198 0.93 -13.19 -13.50
CA MET A 198 0.13 -12.80 -12.32
C MET A 198 -1.39 -12.87 -12.49
N TYR A 199 -1.92 -13.23 -13.68
CA TYR A 199 -3.36 -13.17 -13.95
C TYR A 199 -3.79 -14.11 -15.09
N GLY A 200 -5.11 -14.31 -15.22
CA GLY A 200 -5.73 -15.02 -16.33
C GLY A 200 -5.44 -16.52 -16.36
N GLU A 201 -5.69 -17.17 -17.50
CA GLU A 201 -5.53 -18.62 -17.69
C GLU A 201 -4.10 -19.11 -17.49
N ASN A 202 -3.12 -18.22 -17.70
CA ASN A 202 -1.70 -18.53 -17.53
C ASN A 202 -1.17 -18.24 -16.13
N TYR A 203 -2.02 -17.87 -15.16
CA TYR A 203 -1.61 -17.58 -13.79
C TYR A 203 -0.67 -18.67 -13.22
N GLY A 204 0.49 -18.26 -12.72
CA GLY A 204 1.49 -19.18 -12.18
C GLY A 204 2.42 -19.82 -13.21
N SER A 205 2.28 -19.51 -14.50
CA SER A 205 3.17 -20.02 -15.55
C SER A 205 4.52 -19.31 -15.54
N LEU A 206 5.59 -20.11 -15.66
CA LEU A 206 6.97 -19.63 -15.76
C LEU A 206 7.24 -19.14 -17.18
N VAL A 207 7.73 -17.91 -17.32
CA VAL A 207 7.97 -17.24 -18.62
C VAL A 207 9.28 -16.45 -18.61
N GLU A 208 9.85 -16.20 -19.78
CA GLU A 208 11.02 -15.33 -19.90
C GLU A 208 10.69 -13.88 -19.53
N TRP A 209 11.69 -13.15 -19.05
CA TRP A 209 11.54 -11.72 -18.79
C TRP A 209 11.32 -10.95 -20.10
N ASN A 210 10.28 -10.14 -20.13
CA ASN A 210 10.01 -9.18 -21.19
C ASN A 210 9.81 -7.78 -20.58
N ALA A 211 10.41 -6.76 -21.19
CA ALA A 211 10.39 -5.40 -20.66
C ALA A 211 8.98 -4.79 -20.58
N GLU A 212 8.16 -4.99 -21.61
CA GLU A 212 6.81 -4.45 -21.68
C GLU A 212 5.93 -5.08 -20.61
N ASP A 213 5.94 -6.42 -20.52
CA ASP A 213 5.12 -7.14 -19.56
C ASP A 213 5.58 -6.96 -18.11
N ALA A 214 6.90 -6.86 -17.86
CA ALA A 214 7.44 -6.64 -16.53
C ALA A 214 7.18 -5.21 -16.02
N HIS A 215 7.31 -4.19 -16.88
CA HIS A 215 6.97 -2.81 -16.51
C HIS A 215 5.47 -2.62 -16.31
N ALA A 216 4.65 -3.40 -17.00
CA ALA A 216 3.23 -3.50 -16.75
C ALA A 216 2.90 -4.50 -15.63
N LEU A 217 3.84 -5.09 -14.88
CA LEU A 217 3.55 -6.09 -13.82
C LEU A 217 2.59 -7.23 -14.26
N LYS A 218 2.51 -7.52 -15.57
CA LYS A 218 1.79 -8.68 -16.12
C LYS A 218 2.53 -9.97 -15.75
N ILE A 219 3.84 -9.85 -15.68
CA ILE A 219 4.77 -10.85 -15.15
C ILE A 219 5.53 -10.20 -13.99
N VAL A 220 5.84 -10.99 -12.97
CA VAL A 220 6.70 -10.56 -11.85
C VAL A 220 7.82 -11.56 -11.66
N SER A 221 8.86 -11.20 -10.90
CA SER A 221 9.94 -12.15 -10.61
C SER A 221 9.42 -13.42 -9.93
N PHE A 222 10.07 -14.55 -10.22
CA PHE A 222 9.79 -15.83 -9.56
C PHE A 222 9.74 -15.70 -8.03
N SER A 223 10.71 -15.00 -7.45
CA SER A 223 10.83 -14.82 -6.00
C SER A 223 9.61 -14.13 -5.40
N ARG A 224 9.13 -13.07 -6.04
CA ARG A 224 7.98 -12.28 -5.57
C ARG A 224 6.68 -13.05 -5.73
N PHE A 225 6.49 -13.71 -6.87
CA PHE A 225 5.32 -14.56 -7.09
C PHE A 225 5.25 -15.69 -6.07
N HIS A 226 6.38 -16.38 -5.84
CA HIS A 226 6.43 -17.52 -4.93
C HIS A 226 6.02 -17.12 -3.51
N LEU A 227 6.51 -15.97 -3.00
CA LEU A 227 6.07 -15.44 -1.71
C LEU A 227 4.57 -15.13 -1.68
N ALA A 228 4.03 -14.51 -2.73
CA ALA A 228 2.60 -14.23 -2.82
C ALA A 228 1.74 -15.52 -2.78
N ALA A 229 2.18 -16.57 -3.48
CA ALA A 229 1.53 -17.88 -3.47
C ALA A 229 1.66 -18.58 -2.11
N GLU A 230 2.82 -18.50 -1.45
CA GLU A 230 3.02 -19.02 -0.09
C GLU A 230 2.12 -18.33 0.94
N SER A 231 1.90 -17.03 0.80
CA SER A 231 1.01 -16.28 1.68
C SER A 231 -0.44 -16.70 1.57
N GLU A 232 -0.97 -16.83 0.36
CA GLU A 232 -2.33 -17.34 0.18
C GLU A 232 -2.47 -18.77 0.75
N LEU A 233 -1.47 -19.63 0.52
CA LEU A 233 -1.45 -20.96 1.13
C LEU A 233 -1.45 -20.90 2.67
N GLU A 234 -0.71 -19.96 3.28
CA GLU A 234 -0.68 -19.80 4.72
C GLU A 234 -2.04 -19.33 5.27
N VAL A 235 -2.74 -18.42 4.59
CA VAL A 235 -4.10 -18.00 4.97
C VAL A 235 -5.08 -19.17 4.88
N LEU A 236 -5.03 -19.95 3.79
CA LEU A 236 -5.89 -21.11 3.59
C LEU A 236 -5.63 -22.21 4.63
N ARG A 237 -4.37 -22.48 4.97
CA ARG A 237 -4.01 -23.43 6.04
C ARG A 237 -4.41 -22.91 7.42
N PHE A 238 -4.26 -21.61 7.67
CA PHE A 238 -4.74 -20.99 8.90
C PHE A 238 -6.24 -21.20 9.08
N THR A 239 -7.04 -20.87 8.07
CA THR A 239 -8.49 -21.05 8.11
C THR A 239 -8.88 -22.52 8.28
N GLU A 240 -8.21 -23.45 7.59
CA GLU A 240 -8.43 -24.90 7.73
C GLU A 240 -8.22 -25.38 9.18
N ARG A 241 -7.09 -25.01 9.80
CA ARG A 241 -6.76 -25.39 11.19
C ARG A 241 -7.80 -24.86 12.18
N ILE A 242 -8.21 -23.61 12.02
CA ILE A 242 -9.14 -22.94 12.93
C ILE A 242 -10.55 -23.53 12.81
N VAL A 243 -11.05 -23.71 11.58
CA VAL A 243 -12.34 -24.35 11.33
C VAL A 243 -12.35 -25.77 11.91
N GLY A 244 -11.28 -26.55 11.67
CA GLY A 244 -11.12 -27.88 12.26
C GLY A 244 -11.23 -27.86 13.79
N THR A 245 -10.60 -26.88 14.44
CA THR A 245 -10.61 -26.73 15.90
C THR A 245 -11.98 -26.28 16.43
N ILE A 246 -12.66 -25.36 15.74
CA ILE A 246 -14.03 -24.96 16.09
C ILE A 246 -14.97 -26.17 16.04
N LEU A 247 -14.87 -27.01 15.02
CA LEU A 247 -15.71 -28.20 14.87
C LEU A 247 -15.48 -29.27 15.96
N LEU A 248 -14.34 -29.23 16.67
CA LEU A 248 -14.10 -30.09 17.84
C LEU A 248 -14.89 -29.65 19.08
N LEU A 249 -15.44 -28.43 19.10
CA LEU A 249 -16.32 -27.97 20.19
C LEU A 249 -17.74 -28.54 20.09
N GLY A 250 -18.13 -29.02 18.91
CA GLY A 250 -19.48 -29.51 18.66
C GLY A 250 -19.74 -30.92 19.21
N PRO A 251 -21.01 -31.32 19.39
CA PRO A 251 -21.37 -32.67 19.82
C PRO A 251 -21.01 -33.72 18.74
N SER A 252 -20.69 -34.93 19.19
CA SER A 252 -20.55 -36.11 18.32
C SER A 252 -21.87 -36.90 18.29
N PRO A 253 -22.41 -37.31 17.12
CA PRO A 253 -21.90 -37.10 15.76
C PRO A 253 -22.22 -35.68 15.23
N ARG A 254 -21.31 -35.14 14.41
CA ARG A 254 -21.46 -33.82 13.78
C ARG A 254 -22.70 -33.84 12.89
N SER A 255 -23.74 -33.10 13.27
CA SER A 255 -24.86 -32.86 12.36
C SER A 255 -24.34 -32.10 11.14
N GLU A 256 -24.77 -32.52 9.95
CA GLU A 256 -24.61 -31.71 8.75
C GLU A 256 -25.45 -30.45 8.96
N GLY A 257 -24.76 -29.32 9.10
CA GLY A 257 -25.37 -28.03 9.41
C GLY A 257 -25.73 -27.23 8.16
N GLY A 258 -25.26 -27.66 6.98
CA GLY A 258 -25.35 -26.85 5.76
C GLY A 258 -24.66 -25.49 5.90
N ARG A 259 -25.00 -24.57 4.98
CA ARG A 259 -24.44 -23.21 4.89
C ARG A 259 -25.54 -22.12 4.80
N GLN A 260 -26.80 -22.44 5.11
CA GLN A 260 -27.92 -21.52 4.86
C GLN A 260 -27.84 -20.25 5.71
N ASN A 261 -27.52 -20.38 7.00
CA ASN A 261 -27.38 -19.23 7.89
C ASN A 261 -26.10 -18.43 7.58
N TRP A 262 -25.05 -19.13 7.17
CA TRP A 262 -23.83 -18.51 6.67
C TRP A 262 -24.13 -17.64 5.43
N ASP A 263 -24.76 -18.19 4.40
CA ASP A 263 -25.06 -17.46 3.16
C ASP A 263 -26.06 -16.31 3.40
N ALA A 264 -27.00 -16.49 4.33
CA ALA A 264 -27.90 -15.41 4.76
C ALA A 264 -27.14 -14.27 5.45
N LEU A 265 -26.05 -14.55 6.17
CA LEU A 265 -25.19 -13.52 6.78
C LEU A 265 -24.46 -12.72 5.70
N ILE A 266 -23.92 -13.41 4.68
CA ILE A 266 -23.24 -12.78 3.54
C ILE A 266 -24.20 -11.89 2.76
N THR A 267 -25.36 -12.42 2.39
CA THR A 267 -26.36 -11.72 1.57
C THR A 267 -26.90 -10.46 2.24
N LYS A 268 -26.93 -10.43 3.58
CA LYS A 268 -27.37 -9.26 4.36
C LYS A 268 -26.29 -8.18 4.51
N GLY A 269 -25.08 -8.39 3.99
CA GLY A 269 -23.97 -7.46 4.20
C GLY A 269 -23.55 -7.35 5.67
N ALA A 270 -23.73 -8.42 6.45
CA ALA A 270 -23.46 -8.40 7.89
C ALA A 270 -21.97 -8.62 8.25
N LEU A 271 -21.12 -8.82 7.25
CA LEU A 271 -19.66 -8.84 7.41
C LEU A 271 -19.08 -7.43 7.26
N PRO A 272 -17.92 -7.15 7.90
CA PRO A 272 -17.20 -5.91 7.71
C PRO A 272 -16.99 -5.65 6.22
N GLN A 273 -17.41 -4.47 5.77
CA GLN A 273 -17.17 -4.00 4.41
C GLN A 273 -15.99 -3.01 4.36
N ASP A 274 -15.46 -2.59 5.53
CA ASP A 274 -14.34 -1.66 5.65
C ASP A 274 -13.03 -2.33 5.22
N GLY A 275 -12.88 -2.52 3.91
CA GLY A 275 -11.73 -3.15 3.29
C GLY A 275 -10.44 -2.39 3.51
N PHE A 276 -10.47 -1.08 3.76
CA PHE A 276 -9.25 -0.32 3.88
C PHE A 276 -8.39 -0.68 5.11
N PHE A 277 -8.99 -0.72 6.31
CA PHE A 277 -8.24 -1.01 7.55
C PHE A 277 -7.84 -2.48 7.66
N ASN A 278 -8.61 -3.36 7.03
CA ASN A 278 -8.43 -4.81 7.11
C ASN A 278 -8.70 -5.46 5.73
N PRO A 279 -7.86 -5.22 4.70
CA PRO A 279 -8.18 -5.64 3.33
C PRO A 279 -8.34 -7.15 3.15
N ALA A 280 -7.57 -7.93 3.90
CA ALA A 280 -7.68 -9.40 3.93
C ALA A 280 -9.02 -9.91 4.50
N PHE A 281 -9.79 -9.05 5.16
CA PHE A 281 -11.10 -9.38 5.74
C PHE A 281 -12.25 -8.85 4.89
N SER A 282 -11.96 -8.41 3.67
CA SER A 282 -12.92 -7.95 2.67
C SER A 282 -12.72 -8.71 1.36
N THR A 283 -13.49 -8.40 0.33
CA THR A 283 -13.22 -8.93 -1.01
C THR A 283 -11.84 -8.49 -1.52
N PRO A 284 -11.15 -9.32 -2.32
CA PRO A 284 -9.87 -8.91 -2.91
C PRO A 284 -10.04 -7.58 -3.66
N PRO A 285 -9.09 -6.64 -3.54
CA PRO A 285 -9.24 -5.34 -4.19
C PRO A 285 -9.40 -5.52 -5.70
N ALA A 286 -10.46 -4.96 -6.24
CA ALA A 286 -10.79 -5.00 -7.65
C ALA A 286 -10.97 -3.59 -8.18
N PHE A 287 -10.68 -3.38 -9.46
CA PHE A 287 -10.89 -2.08 -10.07
C PHE A 287 -12.38 -1.85 -10.35
N ASP A 288 -12.91 -0.78 -9.78
CA ASP A 288 -14.21 -0.22 -10.14
C ASP A 288 -14.12 1.30 -10.08
N ILE A 289 -14.25 1.94 -11.24
CA ILE A 289 -14.15 3.40 -11.35
C ILE A 289 -15.33 4.12 -10.67
N THR A 290 -16.47 3.45 -10.52
CA THR A 290 -17.62 3.99 -9.77
C THR A 290 -17.28 4.08 -8.29
N ASN A 291 -16.70 3.01 -7.74
CA ASN A 291 -16.26 3.01 -6.34
C ASN A 291 -15.13 4.02 -6.10
N VAL A 292 -14.19 4.19 -7.04
CA VAL A 292 -13.17 5.25 -6.95
C VAL A 292 -13.82 6.64 -6.85
N LEU A 293 -14.85 6.92 -7.66
CA LEU A 293 -15.60 8.18 -7.58
C LEU A 293 -16.36 8.33 -6.26
N GLU A 294 -17.02 7.27 -5.78
CA GLU A 294 -17.77 7.26 -4.52
C GLU A 294 -16.87 7.48 -3.31
N LEU A 295 -15.62 7.03 -3.39
CA LEU A 295 -14.61 7.21 -2.35
C LEU A 295 -14.05 8.64 -2.32
N LEU A 296 -13.72 9.21 -3.48
CA LEU A 296 -13.03 10.50 -3.57
C LEU A 296 -14.00 11.71 -3.48
N ARG A 297 -15.24 11.57 -3.97
CA ARG A 297 -16.19 12.69 -4.01
C ARG A 297 -16.53 13.26 -2.63
N PRO A 298 -16.83 12.47 -1.58
CA PRO A 298 -17.09 13.02 -0.25
C PRO A 298 -15.89 13.76 0.34
N ARG A 299 -14.65 13.34 0.03
CA ARG A 299 -13.43 14.03 0.44
C ARG A 299 -13.29 15.38 -0.26
N HIS A 300 -13.53 15.40 -1.56
CA HIS A 300 -13.55 16.63 -2.36
C HIS A 300 -14.59 17.64 -1.85
N GLU A 301 -15.82 17.19 -1.60
CA GLU A 301 -16.90 18.05 -1.06
C GLU A 301 -16.52 18.64 0.29
N ALA A 302 -15.92 17.86 1.19
CA ALA A 302 -15.45 18.34 2.49
C ALA A 302 -14.36 19.42 2.35
N ILE A 303 -13.44 19.27 1.40
CA ILE A 303 -12.39 20.26 1.13
C ILE A 303 -12.97 21.54 0.53
N GLN A 304 -13.94 21.42 -0.37
CA GLN A 304 -14.64 22.58 -0.93
C GLN A 304 -15.39 23.35 0.17
N ASP A 305 -16.02 22.64 1.11
CA ASP A 305 -16.70 23.26 2.25
C ASP A 305 -15.72 23.96 3.19
N GLU A 306 -14.58 23.34 3.50
CA GLU A 306 -13.50 23.96 4.29
C GLU A 306 -13.00 25.25 3.60
N HIS A 307 -12.76 25.19 2.30
CA HIS A 307 -12.29 26.34 1.52
C HIS A 307 -13.32 27.49 1.52
N ARG A 308 -14.60 27.18 1.27
CA ARG A 308 -15.70 28.16 1.34
C ARG A 308 -15.79 28.80 2.71
N LEU A 309 -15.68 28.01 3.78
CA LEU A 309 -15.75 28.50 5.16
C LEU A 309 -14.60 29.49 5.44
N VAL A 310 -13.38 29.14 5.07
CA VAL A 310 -12.19 30.00 5.29
C VAL A 310 -12.26 31.28 4.44
N GLN A 311 -12.83 31.23 3.23
CA GLN A 311 -12.99 32.41 2.37
C GLN A 311 -14.11 33.35 2.84
N SER A 312 -15.22 32.81 3.35
CA SER A 312 -16.42 33.58 3.67
C SER A 312 -16.49 34.03 5.13
N GLU A 313 -15.90 33.27 6.07
CA GLU A 313 -15.98 33.53 7.50
C GLU A 313 -14.63 33.94 8.09
N SER A 314 -14.49 35.23 8.42
CA SER A 314 -13.26 35.74 9.03
C SER A 314 -12.88 35.05 10.35
N ASP A 315 -13.86 34.51 11.08
CA ASP A 315 -13.61 33.77 12.33
C ASP A 315 -13.01 32.39 12.09
N ALA A 316 -13.38 31.70 11.01
CA ALA A 316 -12.78 30.42 10.64
C ALA A 316 -11.29 30.59 10.29
N LEU A 317 -10.94 31.58 9.46
CA LEU A 317 -9.55 31.92 9.17
C LEU A 317 -8.79 32.35 10.44
N ARG A 318 -9.40 33.17 11.30
CA ARG A 318 -8.79 33.55 12.59
C ARG A 318 -8.54 32.35 13.47
N GLN A 319 -9.42 31.34 13.51
CA GLN A 319 -9.20 30.14 14.30
C GLN A 319 -8.01 29.31 13.79
N VAL A 320 -7.88 29.15 12.47
CA VAL A 320 -6.72 28.49 11.84
C VAL A 320 -5.43 29.22 12.21
N LEU A 321 -5.41 30.54 12.06
CA LEU A 321 -4.26 31.38 12.39
C LEU A 321 -3.98 31.43 13.89
N ALA A 322 -5.00 31.46 14.76
CA ALA A 322 -4.84 31.54 16.21
C ALA A 322 -4.20 30.26 16.77
N LYS A 323 -4.62 29.09 16.29
CA LYS A 323 -3.98 27.81 16.63
C LYS A 323 -2.50 27.83 16.26
N ALA A 324 -2.17 28.30 15.07
CA ALA A 324 -0.79 28.43 14.61
C ALA A 324 0.02 29.51 15.35
N GLN A 325 -0.62 30.60 15.79
CA GLN A 325 0.03 31.66 16.56
C GLN A 325 0.35 31.23 17.99
N SER A 326 -0.53 30.44 18.62
CA SER A 326 -0.35 29.89 19.97
C SER A 326 0.80 28.88 20.09
N MET A 327 1.38 28.46 18.95
CA MET A 327 2.57 27.62 18.91
C MET A 327 3.76 28.30 19.60
N PRO A 328 4.44 27.62 20.55
CA PRO A 328 5.63 28.15 21.19
C PRO A 328 6.69 28.51 20.15
N TYR A 329 7.34 29.68 20.28
CA TYR A 329 8.47 30.05 19.40
C TYR A 329 9.58 28.99 19.39
N ALA A 330 9.73 28.26 20.50
CA ALA A 330 10.66 27.14 20.60
C ALA A 330 10.37 26.02 19.57
N ALA A 331 9.19 25.97 18.94
CA ALA A 331 8.82 25.09 17.82
C ALA A 331 9.51 25.43 16.49
N PHE A 332 10.02 26.65 16.35
CA PHE A 332 10.61 27.14 15.11
C PHE A 332 12.08 27.49 15.32
N SER A 333 12.92 27.27 14.31
CA SER A 333 14.34 27.61 14.38
C SER A 333 14.55 29.14 14.30
N THR A 334 13.70 29.85 13.54
CA THR A 334 13.75 31.30 13.37
C THR A 334 12.34 31.94 13.35
N LYS A 335 12.28 33.27 13.50
CA LYS A 335 11.02 34.03 13.30
C LYS A 335 10.50 33.93 11.86
N GLN A 336 11.40 33.85 10.89
CA GLN A 336 11.05 33.70 9.48
C GLN A 336 10.39 32.35 9.21
N ASP A 337 10.85 31.28 9.86
CA ASP A 337 10.22 29.95 9.76
C ASP A 337 8.78 29.97 10.28
N LYS A 338 8.54 30.68 11.39
CA LYS A 338 7.18 30.86 11.92
C LYS A 338 6.29 31.63 10.95
N ALA A 339 6.80 32.71 10.35
CA ALA A 339 6.05 33.51 9.38
C ALA A 339 5.72 32.71 8.10
N ALA A 340 6.71 32.00 7.56
CA ALA A 340 6.57 31.11 6.42
C ALA A 340 5.49 30.05 6.64
N TYR A 341 5.49 29.45 7.84
CA TYR A 341 4.50 28.46 8.22
C TYR A 341 3.08 29.03 8.34
N LEU A 342 2.93 30.22 8.94
CA LEU A 342 1.64 30.91 9.04
C LEU A 342 1.05 31.22 7.66
N VAL A 343 1.88 31.67 6.72
CA VAL A 343 1.49 31.88 5.34
C VAL A 343 1.00 30.57 4.72
N HIS A 344 1.77 29.49 4.89
CA HIS A 344 1.39 28.20 4.34
C HIS A 344 0.04 27.70 4.88
N LEU A 345 -0.19 27.75 6.19
CA LEU A 345 -1.48 27.36 6.76
C LEU A 345 -2.65 28.24 6.30
N ALA A 346 -2.41 29.53 6.06
CA ALA A 346 -3.44 30.43 5.54
C ALA A 346 -3.81 30.08 4.09
N MET A 347 -2.85 29.62 3.30
CA MET A 347 -3.04 29.24 1.90
C MET A 347 -3.52 27.80 1.71
N LEU A 348 -3.26 26.92 2.69
CA LEU A 348 -3.51 25.48 2.59
C LEU A 348 -4.95 25.12 2.14
N PRO A 349 -6.03 25.75 2.64
CA PRO A 349 -7.38 25.42 2.18
C PRO A 349 -7.58 25.68 0.68
N THR A 350 -7.02 26.78 0.15
CA THR A 350 -7.07 27.09 -1.28
C THR A 350 -6.21 26.12 -2.08
N GLU A 351 -4.99 25.84 -1.63
CA GLU A 351 -4.09 24.88 -2.29
C GLU A 351 -4.69 23.47 -2.38
N ARG A 352 -5.30 22.99 -1.28
CA ARG A 352 -6.00 21.71 -1.25
C ARG A 352 -7.21 21.73 -2.19
N ASN A 353 -8.04 22.76 -2.14
CA ASN A 353 -9.17 22.89 -3.07
C ASN A 353 -8.73 22.81 -4.53
N ASP A 354 -7.72 23.59 -4.94
CA ASP A 354 -7.28 23.64 -6.33
C ASP A 354 -6.73 22.29 -6.83
N THR A 355 -6.00 21.57 -5.97
CA THR A 355 -5.46 20.24 -6.33
C THR A 355 -6.54 19.17 -6.40
N TRP A 356 -7.49 19.19 -5.47
CA TRP A 356 -8.61 18.25 -5.47
C TRP A 356 -9.62 18.52 -6.60
N ASP A 357 -9.86 19.78 -6.96
CA ASP A 357 -10.64 20.14 -8.15
C ASP A 357 -9.98 19.56 -9.42
N TYR A 358 -8.65 19.64 -9.53
CA TYR A 358 -7.92 19.01 -10.64
C TYR A 358 -8.00 17.48 -10.61
N LEU A 359 -7.76 16.86 -9.44
CA LEU A 359 -7.89 15.41 -9.26
C LEU A 359 -9.28 14.94 -9.73
N MET A 360 -10.34 15.54 -9.20
CA MET A 360 -11.71 15.11 -9.50
C MET A 360 -12.07 15.32 -10.97
N MET A 361 -11.62 16.42 -11.58
CA MET A 361 -11.77 16.61 -13.03
C MET A 361 -11.14 15.46 -13.83
N GLU A 362 -9.91 15.06 -13.53
CA GLU A 362 -9.24 13.95 -14.25
C GLU A 362 -9.86 12.59 -13.94
N VAL A 363 -10.31 12.34 -12.70
CA VAL A 363 -11.02 11.11 -12.33
C VAL A 363 -12.34 11.00 -13.10
N GLU A 364 -13.11 12.08 -13.23
CA GLU A 364 -14.35 12.09 -14.00
C GLU A 364 -14.14 11.90 -15.50
N LEU A 365 -13.05 12.46 -16.06
CA LEU A 365 -12.67 12.23 -17.45
C LEU A 365 -12.25 10.78 -17.68
N ALA A 366 -11.45 10.21 -16.77
CA ALA A 366 -11.07 8.80 -16.82
C ALA A 366 -12.32 7.91 -16.70
N ALA A 367 -13.25 8.21 -15.80
CA ALA A 367 -14.50 7.47 -15.66
C ALA A 367 -15.31 7.42 -16.96
N LYS A 368 -15.47 8.55 -17.64
CA LYS A 368 -16.16 8.61 -18.93
C LYS A 368 -15.50 7.72 -19.98
N GLU A 369 -14.17 7.66 -20.01
CA GLU A 369 -13.45 6.85 -20.99
C GLU A 369 -13.45 5.36 -20.64
N LEU A 370 -13.23 5.02 -19.36
CA LEU A 370 -13.19 3.63 -18.90
C LEU A 370 -14.57 2.97 -18.97
N GLN A 371 -15.65 3.71 -18.70
CA GLN A 371 -17.02 3.20 -18.81
C GLN A 371 -17.48 2.95 -20.25
N ARG A 372 -16.86 3.60 -21.25
CA ARG A 372 -17.17 3.35 -22.67
C ARG A 372 -16.87 1.94 -23.14
N HIS A 373 -15.97 1.24 -22.46
CA HIS A 373 -15.50 -0.09 -22.84
C HIS A 373 -15.96 -1.17 -21.85
N SER A 374 -17.27 -1.30 -21.67
CA SER A 374 -17.89 -2.38 -20.86
C SER A 374 -18.19 -3.66 -21.68
N ALA A 375 -17.39 -3.99 -22.70
CA ALA A 375 -17.59 -5.21 -23.51
C ALA A 375 -16.34 -6.12 -23.49
N GLU A 376 -16.43 -7.13 -22.62
CA GLU A 376 -15.78 -8.45 -22.60
C GLU A 376 -14.56 -8.70 -23.51
N GLY A 377 -13.43 -9.03 -22.88
CA GLY A 377 -12.50 -10.08 -23.34
C GLY A 377 -11.43 -9.73 -24.37
N SER A 378 -11.44 -8.54 -24.99
CA SER A 378 -10.37 -8.12 -25.91
C SER A 378 -9.25 -7.33 -25.20
N SER A 379 -8.03 -7.37 -25.76
CA SER A 379 -6.90 -6.52 -25.35
C SER A 379 -7.34 -5.07 -25.13
N LEU A 380 -6.94 -4.46 -24.01
CA LEU A 380 -7.29 -3.07 -23.68
C LEU A 380 -7.03 -2.16 -24.89
N SER A 381 -8.01 -1.31 -25.24
CA SER A 381 -7.75 -0.27 -26.25
C SER A 381 -6.64 0.65 -25.74
N ARG A 382 -5.88 1.27 -26.65
CA ARG A 382 -4.80 2.20 -26.26
C ARG A 382 -5.35 3.39 -25.45
N GLU A 383 -6.61 3.74 -25.65
CA GLU A 383 -7.33 4.83 -25.01
C GLU A 383 -7.75 4.43 -23.60
N TYR A 384 -8.25 3.20 -23.41
CA TYR A 384 -8.52 2.65 -22.09
C TYR A 384 -7.22 2.56 -21.27
N ASP A 385 -6.16 2.01 -21.87
CA ASP A 385 -4.84 1.89 -21.24
C ASP A 385 -4.30 3.27 -20.84
N ALA A 386 -4.43 4.27 -21.73
CA ALA A 386 -4.05 5.64 -21.45
C ALA A 386 -4.85 6.26 -20.29
N ALA A 387 -6.17 6.07 -20.27
CA ALA A 387 -7.03 6.59 -19.21
C ALA A 387 -6.67 6.00 -17.85
N LEU A 388 -6.43 4.69 -17.78
CA LEU A 388 -6.06 4.00 -16.55
C LEU A 388 -4.65 4.42 -16.06
N ALA A 389 -3.67 4.53 -16.95
CA ALA A 389 -2.32 4.99 -16.62
C ALA A 389 -2.30 6.44 -16.10
N MET A 390 -3.15 7.30 -16.65
CA MET A 390 -3.27 8.70 -16.22
C MET A 390 -4.01 8.82 -14.89
N LEU A 391 -5.05 8.02 -14.68
CA LEU A 391 -5.76 7.93 -13.41
C LEU A 391 -4.80 7.54 -12.29
N GLU A 392 -4.00 6.47 -12.48
CA GLU A 392 -2.97 6.08 -11.51
C GLU A 392 -2.00 7.24 -11.24
N HIS A 393 -1.53 7.90 -12.29
CA HIS A 393 -0.56 8.98 -12.15
C HIS A 393 -1.11 10.16 -11.33
N VAL A 394 -2.33 10.63 -11.62
CA VAL A 394 -2.92 11.77 -10.92
C VAL A 394 -3.21 11.42 -9.46
N LEU A 395 -3.66 10.20 -9.18
CA LEU A 395 -3.83 9.72 -7.80
C LEU A 395 -2.51 9.67 -7.03
N ASP A 396 -1.44 9.14 -7.64
CA ASP A 396 -0.10 9.05 -7.04
C ASP A 396 0.51 10.44 -6.78
N GLN A 397 0.26 11.38 -7.71
CA GLN A 397 0.63 12.79 -7.53
C GLN A 397 -0.13 13.43 -6.37
N GLN A 398 -1.46 13.29 -6.29
CA GLN A 398 -2.24 13.85 -5.18
C GLN A 398 -1.81 13.24 -3.85
N PHE A 399 -1.62 11.92 -3.83
CA PHE A 399 -1.12 11.21 -2.66
C PHE A 399 0.21 11.78 -2.16
N THR A 400 1.13 12.08 -3.06
CA THR A 400 2.41 12.72 -2.73
C THR A 400 2.22 14.13 -2.14
N ILE A 401 1.29 14.92 -2.71
CA ILE A 401 0.96 16.25 -2.18
C ILE A 401 0.42 16.13 -0.75
N GLU A 402 -0.59 15.30 -0.51
CA GLU A 402 -1.20 15.15 0.83
C GLU A 402 -0.20 14.65 1.88
N ARG A 403 0.74 13.78 1.49
CA ARG A 403 1.83 13.36 2.39
C ARG A 403 2.72 14.51 2.81
N VAL A 404 3.08 15.39 1.87
CA VAL A 404 3.88 16.59 2.17
C VAL A 404 3.10 17.51 3.11
N GLN A 405 1.79 17.68 2.89
CA GLN A 405 0.94 18.47 3.78
C GLN A 405 0.84 17.87 5.18
N LEU A 406 0.66 16.55 5.29
CA LEU A 406 0.65 15.85 6.58
C LEU A 406 1.98 16.03 7.31
N ARG A 407 3.11 15.92 6.61
CA ARG A 407 4.44 16.15 7.19
C ARG A 407 4.57 17.58 7.74
N ILE A 408 4.08 18.57 7.00
CA ILE A 408 4.12 19.98 7.42
C ILE A 408 3.21 20.19 8.65
N ALA A 409 2.02 19.60 8.67
CA ALA A 409 1.10 19.66 9.81
C ALA A 409 1.68 19.00 11.08
N LEU A 410 2.40 17.88 10.95
CA LEU A 410 3.04 17.17 12.07
C LEU A 410 4.18 17.96 12.70
N GLY A 411 5.02 18.60 11.88
CA GLY A 411 6.22 19.30 12.33
C GLY A 411 5.98 20.35 13.41
N VAL A 412 4.74 20.78 13.55
CA VAL A 412 4.36 21.84 14.48
C VAL A 412 3.27 21.42 15.46
N CYS A 413 2.64 20.25 15.34
CA CYS A 413 1.61 19.83 16.29
C CYS A 413 2.19 19.88 17.71
N SER A 414 1.57 20.65 18.61
CA SER A 414 2.16 20.99 19.93
C SER A 414 2.48 19.75 20.75
N ASP A 415 1.67 18.70 20.59
CA ASP A 415 1.76 17.43 21.31
C ASP A 415 2.87 16.51 20.77
N PHE A 416 3.37 16.79 19.56
CA PHE A 416 4.48 16.07 18.94
C PHE A 416 5.77 16.91 18.85
N ALA A 417 5.67 18.24 18.89
CA ALA A 417 6.78 19.17 18.69
C ALA A 417 7.92 19.02 19.73
N LYS A 418 7.62 18.49 20.92
CA LYS A 418 8.65 18.15 21.92
C LYS A 418 9.40 16.87 21.53
N THR A 419 8.66 15.81 21.22
CA THR A 419 9.21 14.50 20.81
C THR A 419 10.05 14.64 19.53
N LEU A 420 9.51 15.33 18.52
CA LEU A 420 10.22 15.61 17.25
C LEU A 420 11.54 16.34 17.45
N LYS A 421 11.61 17.33 18.37
CA LYS A 421 12.87 18.04 18.66
C LYS A 421 13.85 17.23 19.49
N ALA A 422 13.36 16.38 20.38
CA ALA A 422 14.22 15.46 21.11
C ALA A 422 14.91 14.51 20.13
N MET A 423 14.17 14.01 19.13
CA MET A 423 14.71 13.19 18.06
C MET A 423 15.70 13.95 17.17
N GLN A 424 15.38 15.17 16.72
CA GLN A 424 16.30 15.97 15.88
C GLN A 424 17.67 16.28 16.52
N ARG A 425 17.78 16.19 17.85
CA ARG A 425 19.03 16.42 18.60
C ARG A 425 19.87 15.16 18.75
N GLN A 426 19.29 14.00 18.52
CA GLN A 426 19.97 12.71 18.48
C GLN A 426 20.27 12.42 16.99
N SER A 427 21.46 11.93 16.65
CA SER A 427 21.90 11.82 15.26
C SER A 427 21.58 10.45 14.64
N SER A 428 20.86 10.45 13.52
CA SER A 428 20.94 9.58 12.34
C SER A 428 21.31 8.09 12.52
N ASP A 429 20.81 7.42 13.55
CA ASP A 429 20.98 5.97 13.67
C ASP A 429 19.63 5.24 13.60
N SER A 430 19.64 4.06 12.98
CA SER A 430 18.51 3.13 12.84
C SER A 430 17.82 2.78 14.18
N ALA A 431 18.53 2.98 15.30
CA ALA A 431 18.00 2.89 16.67
C ALA A 431 16.87 3.91 16.97
N GLU A 432 16.72 4.98 16.19
CA GLU A 432 15.76 6.06 16.42
C GLU A 432 14.30 5.66 16.16
N ARG A 433 14.01 4.80 15.17
CA ARG A 433 12.62 4.35 14.90
C ARG A 433 12.09 3.40 15.96
N ILE A 434 12.93 2.50 16.47
CA ILE A 434 12.61 1.60 17.61
C ILE A 434 12.38 2.42 18.87
N GLY A 435 13.26 3.40 19.12
CA GLY A 435 13.10 4.36 20.21
C GLY A 435 11.80 5.14 20.10
N LEU A 436 11.45 5.62 18.90
CA LEU A 436 10.22 6.39 18.68
C LEU A 436 8.97 5.54 18.93
N TYR A 437 8.86 4.34 18.37
CA TYR A 437 7.69 3.48 18.61
C TYR A 437 7.49 3.19 20.11
N SER A 438 8.60 2.97 20.84
CA SER A 438 8.57 2.69 22.28
C SER A 438 8.20 3.93 23.14
N VAL A 439 8.47 5.14 22.63
CA VAL A 439 8.23 6.40 23.35
C VAL A 439 6.90 7.03 22.97
N ASP A 440 6.49 6.93 21.71
CA ASP A 440 5.34 7.61 21.14
C ASP A 440 4.82 6.85 19.90
N GLU A 441 4.05 5.79 20.16
CA GLU A 441 3.45 4.90 19.16
C GLU A 441 2.60 5.66 18.12
N LEU A 442 1.76 6.59 18.57
CA LEU A 442 0.97 7.43 17.68
C LEU A 442 1.87 8.21 16.72
N LEU A 443 2.88 8.92 17.25
CA LEU A 443 3.77 9.72 16.42
C LEU A 443 4.56 8.85 15.43
N PHE A 444 4.99 7.66 15.84
CA PHE A 444 5.65 6.70 14.94
C PHE A 444 4.80 6.42 13.71
N HIS A 445 3.53 6.07 13.89
CA HIS A 445 2.65 5.73 12.79
C HIS A 445 2.33 6.93 11.90
N VAL A 446 2.04 8.09 12.47
CA VAL A 446 1.70 9.27 11.65
C VAL A 446 2.92 9.80 10.89
N ILE A 447 4.14 9.70 11.44
CA ILE A 447 5.38 9.96 10.69
C ILE A 447 5.54 8.95 9.55
N ALA A 448 5.27 7.67 9.80
CA ALA A 448 5.38 6.65 8.76
C ALA A 448 4.43 6.92 7.59
N LEU A 449 3.21 7.40 7.85
CA LEU A 449 2.27 7.87 6.82
C LEU A 449 2.81 9.09 6.07
N ALA A 450 3.27 10.13 6.77
CA ALA A 450 3.82 11.33 6.16
C ALA A 450 5.06 11.06 5.30
N HIS A 451 5.88 10.09 5.71
CA HIS A 451 7.11 9.68 5.03
C HIS A 451 6.95 8.43 4.16
N HIS A 452 5.71 7.98 3.88
CA HIS A 452 5.42 6.78 3.09
C HIS A 452 5.90 6.87 1.63
N THR A 453 7.14 6.48 1.35
CA THR A 453 7.69 6.40 0.00
C THR A 453 7.65 4.97 -0.50
N GLN A 454 6.74 4.64 -1.41
CA GLN A 454 6.87 3.39 -2.14
C GLN A 454 8.13 3.46 -3.03
N PRO A 455 8.90 2.36 -3.14
CA PRO A 455 8.55 1.04 -2.64
C PRO A 455 9.16 0.70 -1.27
N THR A 456 9.84 1.64 -0.60
CA THR A 456 10.59 1.40 0.65
C THR A 456 9.76 1.49 1.94
N ALA A 457 8.45 1.70 1.84
CA ALA A 457 7.55 1.86 2.98
C ALA A 457 6.64 0.64 3.17
N GLU A 458 6.21 0.42 4.41
CA GLU A 458 5.18 -0.56 4.72
C GLU A 458 3.80 -0.10 4.24
N PRO A 459 2.88 -1.01 3.89
CA PRO A 459 1.52 -0.66 3.49
C PRO A 459 0.84 0.30 4.47
N MET A 460 0.23 1.36 3.94
CA MET A 460 -0.45 2.38 4.75
C MET A 460 -1.55 1.82 5.64
N SER A 461 -2.32 0.87 5.12
CA SER A 461 -3.37 0.18 5.87
C SER A 461 -2.86 -0.40 7.19
N TRP A 462 -1.58 -0.78 7.28
CA TRP A 462 -0.99 -1.27 8.53
C TRP A 462 -0.87 -0.17 9.57
N HIS A 463 -0.28 0.97 9.21
CA HIS A 463 -0.12 2.10 10.13
C HIS A 463 -1.47 2.67 10.58
N LEU A 464 -2.46 2.70 9.68
CA LEU A 464 -3.79 3.21 10.00
C LEU A 464 -4.58 2.25 10.88
N ARG A 465 -4.43 0.94 10.67
CA ARG A 465 -4.95 -0.06 11.61
C ARG A 465 -4.35 0.12 13.00
N GLU A 466 -3.04 0.31 13.12
CA GLU A 466 -2.41 0.55 14.42
C GLU A 466 -3.01 1.78 15.11
N ILE A 467 -3.08 2.91 14.40
CA ILE A 467 -3.63 4.15 14.93
C ILE A 467 -5.05 3.93 15.45
N ASN A 468 -5.89 3.23 14.69
CA ASN A 468 -7.28 2.99 15.09
C ASN A 468 -7.42 2.08 16.33
N THR A 469 -6.36 1.38 16.73
CA THR A 469 -6.36 0.56 17.95
C THR A 469 -5.89 1.31 19.19
N LEU A 470 -5.34 2.52 19.03
CA LEU A 470 -4.81 3.32 20.12
C LEU A 470 -5.93 3.86 21.03
N PRO A 471 -5.65 4.07 22.33
CA PRO A 471 -6.62 4.65 23.25
C PRO A 471 -7.09 6.03 22.78
N GLU A 472 -8.37 6.36 23.02
CA GLU A 472 -8.96 7.67 22.67
C GLU A 472 -8.13 8.85 23.21
N GLY A 473 -7.52 8.70 24.38
CA GLY A 473 -6.62 9.71 24.96
C GLY A 473 -5.38 10.00 24.12
N GLN A 474 -4.85 9.02 23.39
CA GLN A 474 -3.78 9.25 22.43
C GLN A 474 -4.32 9.95 21.17
N LEU A 475 -5.45 9.48 20.65
CA LEU A 475 -6.06 10.03 19.42
C LEU A 475 -6.43 11.51 19.55
N LYS A 476 -6.79 11.98 20.75
CA LYS A 476 -7.04 13.40 21.07
C LYS A 476 -5.86 14.35 20.83
N ARG A 477 -4.64 13.80 20.65
CA ARG A 477 -3.44 14.58 20.31
C ARG A 477 -3.40 14.98 18.84
N LEU A 478 -4.16 14.29 17.98
CA LEU A 478 -4.32 14.67 16.58
C LEU A 478 -5.33 15.83 16.49
N ASN A 479 -4.95 16.88 15.77
CA ASN A 479 -5.89 17.97 15.47
C ASN A 479 -6.74 17.62 14.23
N GLN A 480 -7.80 18.39 14.00
CA GLN A 480 -8.73 18.15 12.90
C GLN A 480 -8.02 18.10 11.53
N LEU A 481 -7.09 19.03 11.26
CA LEU A 481 -6.33 19.04 10.01
C LEU A 481 -5.53 17.74 9.81
N THR A 482 -4.89 17.21 10.85
CA THR A 482 -4.17 15.93 10.77
C THR A 482 -5.11 14.77 10.48
N PHE A 483 -6.29 14.73 11.10
CA PHE A 483 -7.31 13.72 10.79
C PHE A 483 -7.82 13.82 9.34
N ASP A 484 -8.06 15.04 8.85
CA ASP A 484 -8.55 15.27 7.49
C ASP A 484 -7.52 14.82 6.46
N LEU A 485 -6.25 15.20 6.62
CA LEU A 485 -5.15 14.77 5.74
C LEU A 485 -4.92 13.26 5.79
N MET A 486 -5.06 12.62 6.95
CA MET A 486 -4.98 11.17 7.05
C MET A 486 -6.15 10.49 6.32
N SER A 487 -7.35 11.03 6.45
CA SER A 487 -8.55 10.51 5.77
C SER A 487 -8.48 10.69 4.25
N ASP A 488 -7.86 11.78 3.78
CA ASP A 488 -7.56 12.01 2.36
C ASP A 488 -6.57 10.98 1.83
N LEU A 489 -5.46 10.76 2.57
CA LEU A 489 -4.46 9.75 2.20
C LEU A 489 -5.04 8.34 2.17
N MET A 490 -5.96 8.02 3.08
CA MET A 490 -6.70 6.75 3.07
C MET A 490 -7.47 6.56 1.78
N ALA A 491 -8.30 7.55 1.41
CA ALA A 491 -9.10 7.49 0.20
C ALA A 491 -8.23 7.39 -1.07
N LEU A 492 -7.09 8.09 -1.10
CA LEU A 492 -6.16 8.04 -2.21
C LEU A 492 -5.43 6.68 -2.29
N ASP A 493 -4.98 6.12 -1.18
CA ASP A 493 -4.32 4.80 -1.13
C ASP A 493 -5.26 3.66 -1.54
N GLU A 494 -6.52 3.72 -1.11
CA GLU A 494 -7.54 2.76 -1.52
C GLU A 494 -7.85 2.87 -3.01
N ALA A 495 -8.07 4.09 -3.53
CA ALA A 495 -8.28 4.31 -4.95
C ALA A 495 -7.08 3.84 -5.79
N LEU A 496 -5.85 4.14 -5.35
CA LEU A 496 -4.63 3.63 -5.96
C LEU A 496 -4.56 2.11 -5.92
N THR A 497 -4.94 1.48 -4.81
CA THR A 497 -4.99 0.02 -4.69
C THR A 497 -5.98 -0.59 -5.68
N MET A 498 -7.18 -0.01 -5.83
CA MET A 498 -8.17 -0.47 -6.81
C MET A 498 -7.64 -0.36 -8.25
N VAL A 499 -7.08 0.80 -8.61
CA VAL A 499 -6.44 1.01 -9.91
C VAL A 499 -5.29 0.03 -10.11
N ARG A 500 -4.48 -0.20 -9.06
CA ARG A 500 -3.33 -1.11 -9.04
C ARG A 500 -3.70 -2.57 -9.17
N SER A 501 -4.90 -2.94 -8.75
CA SER A 501 -5.45 -4.28 -8.89
C SER A 501 -6.10 -4.55 -10.25
N HIS A 502 -6.28 -3.55 -11.12
CA HIS A 502 -6.78 -3.80 -12.47
C HIS A 502 -5.88 -4.77 -13.24
N ARG A 503 -6.46 -5.81 -13.85
CA ARG A 503 -5.74 -6.81 -14.66
C ARG A 503 -6.38 -6.93 -16.06
N PRO A 504 -5.59 -6.93 -17.16
CA PRO A 504 -4.16 -6.67 -17.19
C PRO A 504 -3.84 -5.25 -16.69
N ARG A 505 -2.69 -5.06 -16.07
CA ARG A 505 -2.25 -3.74 -15.59
C ARG A 505 -2.13 -2.78 -16.77
N CYS A 506 -2.32 -1.48 -16.53
CA CYS A 506 -2.01 -0.46 -17.52
C CYS A 506 -0.51 -0.32 -17.79
N SER A 507 -0.18 0.22 -18.95
CA SER A 507 1.14 0.73 -19.28
C SER A 507 1.53 1.89 -18.34
N SER A 508 2.84 2.15 -18.22
CA SER A 508 3.31 3.35 -17.52
C SER A 508 2.93 4.63 -18.27
N LEU A 509 2.83 5.75 -17.54
CA LEU A 509 2.59 7.05 -18.14
C LEU A 509 3.59 7.38 -19.25
N ALA A 510 4.88 7.07 -19.06
CA ALA A 510 5.92 7.30 -20.04
C ALA A 510 5.63 6.56 -21.36
N GLN A 511 5.22 5.29 -21.28
CA GLN A 511 4.86 4.49 -22.45
C GLN A 511 3.64 5.07 -23.18
N VAL A 512 2.60 5.47 -22.44
CA VAL A 512 1.39 6.06 -23.02
C VAL A 512 1.67 7.39 -23.70
N LEU A 513 2.55 8.21 -23.13
CA LEU A 513 2.98 9.49 -23.69
C LEU A 513 4.02 9.34 -24.82
N GLY A 514 4.44 8.12 -25.15
CA GLY A 514 5.48 7.88 -26.16
C GLY A 514 6.87 8.41 -25.75
N LEU A 515 7.09 8.62 -24.45
CA LEU A 515 8.37 9.03 -23.90
C LEU A 515 9.28 7.79 -23.82
N GLN A 516 10.51 7.91 -24.33
CA GLN A 516 11.50 6.86 -24.13
C GLN A 516 11.76 6.69 -22.63
N THR A 517 11.35 5.56 -22.06
CA THR A 517 11.96 5.07 -20.83
C THR A 517 13.40 4.76 -21.18
N ALA A 518 14.36 5.57 -20.71
CA ALA A 518 15.76 5.35 -21.00
C ALA A 518 16.13 3.91 -20.65
N ALA A 519 16.35 3.06 -21.66
CA ALA A 519 17.08 1.84 -21.45
C ALA A 519 18.47 2.27 -20.95
N PRO A 520 18.98 1.74 -19.82
CA PRO A 520 20.35 2.03 -19.43
C PRO A 520 21.24 1.58 -20.59
N PRO A 521 22.25 2.38 -21.00
CA PRO A 521 23.20 1.91 -21.98
C PRO A 521 23.82 0.61 -21.46
N ALA A 522 23.84 -0.41 -22.31
CA ALA A 522 24.63 -1.61 -22.05
C ALA A 522 26.05 -1.16 -21.67
N ARG A 523 26.63 -1.75 -20.61
CA ARG A 523 27.95 -1.38 -20.08
C ARG A 523 28.95 -1.27 -21.25
N GLY A 524 29.41 -0.05 -21.55
CA GLY A 524 30.44 0.22 -22.56
C GLY A 524 30.15 1.31 -23.60
N ALA A 525 28.93 1.85 -23.71
CA ALA A 525 28.65 2.94 -24.63
C ALA A 525 28.81 4.33 -23.98
N GLN A 526 29.65 5.18 -24.56
CA GLN A 526 29.91 6.55 -24.11
C GLN A 526 28.61 7.38 -24.02
N GLN A 527 28.50 8.16 -22.94
CA GLN A 527 27.43 9.12 -22.69
C GLN A 527 27.25 10.06 -23.90
N ILE A 528 26.08 10.00 -24.53
CA ILE A 528 25.61 11.08 -25.39
C ILE A 528 24.64 11.91 -24.55
N VAL A 529 24.95 13.21 -24.52
CA VAL A 529 24.23 14.29 -23.87
C VAL A 529 22.72 14.15 -24.01
N SER A 530 22.03 14.28 -22.87
CA SER A 530 20.58 14.36 -22.74
C SER A 530 19.99 15.43 -23.65
N GLY A 531 19.29 15.00 -24.69
CA GLY A 531 18.39 15.81 -25.48
C GLY A 531 17.09 15.05 -25.69
N LEU A 532 15.96 15.70 -25.40
CA LEU A 532 14.64 15.27 -25.80
C LEU A 532 14.66 14.94 -27.30
N ARG A 533 14.50 13.67 -27.66
CA ARG A 533 14.25 13.27 -29.05
C ARG A 533 12.86 12.67 -29.13
N GLU A 534 11.97 13.37 -29.83
CA GLU A 534 10.84 12.73 -30.48
C GLU A 534 11.39 11.71 -31.49
N GLY A 535 11.07 10.43 -31.28
CA GLY A 535 11.61 9.41 -32.15
C GLY A 535 11.33 7.99 -31.66
N THR A 536 10.10 7.54 -31.85
CA THR A 536 9.87 6.18 -32.35
C THR A 536 8.95 6.28 -33.56
N GLN A 537 9.42 5.81 -34.72
CA GLN A 537 8.52 5.55 -35.85
C GLN A 537 7.55 4.44 -35.39
N GLY A 538 6.30 4.82 -35.10
CA GLY A 538 5.21 3.88 -34.85
C GLY A 538 4.31 4.15 -33.64
N PHE A 539 4.77 4.93 -32.64
CA PHE A 539 3.95 5.20 -31.44
C PHE A 539 3.31 6.60 -31.52
N SER A 540 2.10 6.68 -32.06
CA SER A 540 1.29 7.91 -32.01
C SER A 540 0.59 7.99 -30.66
N MET A 541 0.80 9.09 -29.91
CA MET A 541 0.08 9.37 -28.67
C MET A 541 -1.42 9.43 -28.93
N THR A 542 -2.21 8.76 -28.09
CA THR A 542 -3.68 8.75 -28.18
C THR A 542 -4.26 10.16 -28.01
N ASN A 543 -5.49 10.37 -28.46
CA ASN A 543 -6.15 11.68 -28.27
C ASN A 543 -6.32 11.98 -26.78
N TYR A 544 -6.73 10.99 -25.99
CA TYR A 544 -6.83 11.11 -24.54
C TYR A 544 -5.51 11.56 -23.92
N ALA A 545 -4.40 10.93 -24.33
CA ALA A 545 -3.08 11.25 -23.81
C ALA A 545 -2.58 12.64 -24.19
N ARG A 546 -2.91 13.10 -25.40
CA ARG A 546 -2.59 14.45 -25.86
C ARG A 546 -3.31 15.51 -25.04
N GLU A 547 -4.63 15.35 -24.88
CA GLU A 547 -5.44 16.30 -24.13
C GLU A 547 -5.04 16.35 -22.65
N PHE A 548 -4.73 15.19 -22.05
CA PHE A 548 -4.18 15.13 -20.69
C PHE A 548 -2.89 15.95 -20.56
N ASN A 549 -1.94 15.75 -21.48
CA ASN A 549 -0.67 16.46 -21.43
C ASN A 549 -0.83 17.99 -21.62
N GLU A 550 -1.78 18.41 -22.45
CA GLU A 550 -2.15 19.82 -22.60
C GLU A 550 -2.76 20.41 -21.32
N ARG A 551 -3.71 19.72 -20.68
CA ARG A 551 -4.33 20.15 -19.41
C ARG A 551 -3.28 20.23 -18.30
N ARG A 552 -2.49 19.16 -18.14
CA ARG A 552 -1.39 19.10 -17.17
C ARG A 552 -0.43 20.26 -17.35
N SER A 553 -0.03 20.60 -18.57
CA SER A 553 0.92 21.69 -18.82
C SER A 553 0.37 23.06 -18.40
N ARG A 554 -0.95 23.27 -18.49
CA ARG A 554 -1.62 24.51 -18.04
C ARG A 554 -1.73 24.59 -16.51
N LEU A 555 -1.84 23.45 -15.85
CA LEU A 555 -2.06 23.35 -14.40
C LEU A 555 -0.78 23.02 -13.61
N HIS A 556 0.31 22.66 -14.29
CA HIS A 556 1.64 22.42 -13.71
C HIS A 556 2.15 23.57 -12.82
N PRO A 557 1.88 24.86 -13.09
CA PRO A 557 2.25 25.94 -12.17
C PRO A 557 1.59 25.76 -10.79
N ILE A 558 0.30 25.41 -10.74
CA ILE A 558 -0.47 25.20 -9.50
C ILE A 558 0.14 24.05 -8.69
N SER A 559 0.47 22.93 -9.35
CA SER A 559 1.13 21.77 -8.72
C SER A 559 2.53 22.11 -8.16
N ILE A 560 3.32 22.94 -8.85
CA ILE A 560 4.61 23.43 -8.32
C ILE A 560 4.36 24.21 -7.03
N TYR A 561 3.45 25.19 -7.03
CA TYR A 561 3.18 26.05 -5.87
C TYR A 561 2.74 25.28 -4.62
N ASN A 562 2.13 24.10 -4.78
CA ASN A 562 1.65 23.30 -3.65
C ASN A 562 2.74 22.45 -2.97
N VAL A 563 3.93 22.35 -3.58
CA VAL A 563 5.10 21.63 -3.03
C VAL A 563 6.25 22.59 -2.66
N VAL A 564 6.11 23.89 -2.94
CA VAL A 564 7.10 24.92 -2.60
C VAL A 564 7.31 25.01 -1.07
N ASP A 565 8.58 25.09 -0.64
CA ASP A 565 8.94 25.29 0.77
C ASP A 565 8.22 26.55 1.30
N PRO A 566 7.56 26.50 2.48
CA PRO A 566 6.92 27.67 3.08
C PRO A 566 7.77 28.95 3.06
N LYS A 567 9.10 28.84 3.14
CA LYS A 567 10.04 29.97 3.06
C LYS A 567 10.09 30.62 1.68
N GLU A 568 10.06 29.80 0.64
CA GLU A 568 10.06 30.28 -0.74
C GLU A 568 8.72 30.96 -1.04
N LYS A 569 7.58 30.43 -0.54
CA LYS A 569 6.27 31.12 -0.60
C LYS A 569 6.31 32.49 0.07
N LEU A 570 6.87 32.57 1.28
CA LEU A 570 7.03 33.84 1.99
C LEU A 570 7.91 34.82 1.19
N SER A 571 9.00 34.34 0.59
CA SER A 571 9.88 35.15 -0.25
C SER A 571 9.16 35.70 -1.48
N MET A 572 8.28 34.91 -2.11
CA MET A 572 7.48 35.35 -3.25
C MET A 572 6.47 36.43 -2.86
N LEU A 573 5.79 36.29 -1.72
CA LEU A 573 4.84 37.31 -1.22
C LEU A 573 5.54 38.60 -0.77
N GLN A 574 6.80 38.50 -0.35
CA GLN A 574 7.61 39.65 0.05
C GLN A 574 8.33 40.32 -1.13
N ALA A 575 8.34 39.70 -2.30
CA ALA A 575 8.93 40.29 -3.49
C ALA A 575 8.16 41.57 -3.86
N PRO A 576 8.86 42.68 -4.16
CA PRO A 576 8.19 43.89 -4.60
C PRO A 576 7.38 43.59 -5.86
N VAL A 577 6.10 43.98 -5.87
CA VAL A 577 5.24 43.86 -7.05
C VAL A 577 5.87 44.71 -8.15
N THR A 578 6.56 44.06 -9.08
CA THR A 578 7.04 44.72 -10.28
C THR A 578 5.83 44.97 -11.15
N ASN A 579 5.36 46.22 -11.22
CA ASN A 579 4.35 46.65 -12.19
C ASN A 579 4.88 46.33 -13.60
N THR A 580 4.33 45.30 -14.24
CA THR A 580 4.41 45.07 -15.68
C THR A 580 3.05 45.27 -16.30
#